data_AF-A0A8H7SIP9-F1
#
_entry.id   AF-A0A8H7SIP9-F1
#
_cell.length_a   1.000
_cell.length_b   1.000
_cell.length_c   1.000
_cell.angle_alpha   90.00
_cell.angle_beta   90.00
_cell.angle_gamma   90.00
#
_symmetry.space_group_name_H-M   'P 1'
#
loop_
_entity.id
_entity.type
_entity.pdbx_description
1 polymer ?
#
loop_
_entity_poly.entity_id
_entity_poly.type
_entity_poly.pdbx_seq_one_letter_code
_entity_poly.pdbx_strand_id
1 'polypeptide(L)'
;MLRTSFNIVQRRGFFNTGRVMIAEGDRIPSVQVQLSSPAETVDTAELFKNKKAILFGVPGAFTPGCSKTHLPGYIKEAENLKSKGIDLIACVAVNDAFVMSEWGKAYKADGSVTLLADSKGELAKAMDLSFDATGALGNHRFKRFAAIVDNGKIQKLFVEPDTTGLNVSLVENVVKKEERYLAYLPHSGLSNQRIELANALLLAAILKRTLIIPPAFLGSVVGWMPMEQLLDHLSWLTTRKDFDKICQAPTPGDLYSYTQRSKCAEYNKFAAIPWHQLHDFTLIEPFIKIRFQETVSFEKLQQELGVTDKETHVHRDEHLYDWRLYEDIDEANKILANESNFVDSFTDRKFYKIFTPLHWQKRTEKLLHLGGIFGSTRMNMVKPEHIELQQLISEILHYRLDTPLGETVAGIVEHLGGKAAFNGIHFRLRDLPFKKYAIDNLHAFERNMSIATGIDVPPLPPYDEHGVLTSLPKAPPIPEDTVRLQPQQDLSQPPWVNLCQNVSPNFNESMEHIGSRAVIYIATDHKDIRSENTRLLEWFDYFPCTLTLNDIPQELLEPLDQLSCMFNPSKSLKNYLIPLVDAMVVAHGRRIFTTPRSTFSKYIGELNEAWVLKEQDFFITFYTL
;
A
#
# COMPACT_ATOMS: atom_id res chain seq x y z
N MET A 1 -34.74 93.50 11.97
CA MET A 1 -35.01 92.07 12.21
C MET A 1 -34.21 91.30 11.16
N LEU A 2 -33.35 90.31 11.42
CA LEU A 2 -33.16 89.38 12.53
C LEU A 2 -31.67 88.95 12.56
N ARG A 3 -31.22 88.57 13.76
CA ARG A 3 -29.88 88.05 14.10
C ARG A 3 -29.59 86.72 13.42
N THR A 4 -28.32 86.46 13.12
CA THR A 4 -27.74 85.10 13.12
C THR A 4 -26.33 85.15 13.71
N SER A 5 -26.13 84.43 14.81
CA SER A 5 -24.85 84.16 15.45
C SER A 5 -24.65 82.65 15.42
N PHE A 6 -23.54 82.20 14.85
CA PHE A 6 -23.18 80.79 14.74
C PHE A 6 -22.71 80.26 16.10
N ASN A 7 -23.39 79.22 16.61
CA ASN A 7 -22.93 78.41 17.74
C ASN A 7 -22.42 77.06 17.23
N ILE A 8 -21.19 76.73 17.62
CA ILE A 8 -20.50 75.46 17.38
C ILE A 8 -21.10 74.40 18.32
N VAL A 9 -21.63 73.31 17.76
CA VAL A 9 -22.09 72.15 18.53
C VAL A 9 -20.97 71.11 18.56
N GLN A 10 -20.51 70.79 19.78
CA GLN A 10 -19.64 69.65 20.10
C GLN A 10 -20.26 68.33 19.61
N ARG A 11 -19.56 67.58 18.75
CA ARG A 11 -19.80 66.15 18.56
C ARG A 11 -18.89 65.36 19.50
N ARG A 12 -19.47 64.73 20.52
CA ARG A 12 -18.82 63.69 21.32
C ARG A 12 -18.58 62.47 20.43
N GLY A 13 -17.32 62.09 20.24
CA GLY A 13 -16.95 60.82 19.64
C GLY A 13 -17.24 59.69 20.62
N PHE A 14 -18.06 58.71 20.22
CA PHE A 14 -18.19 57.44 20.92
C PHE A 14 -16.96 56.59 20.60
N PHE A 15 -16.13 56.30 21.60
CA PHE A 15 -15.14 55.23 21.51
C PHE A 15 -15.85 53.89 21.72
N ASN A 16 -15.97 53.13 20.64
CA ASN A 16 -16.45 51.76 20.69
C ASN A 16 -15.32 50.88 21.24
N THR A 17 -15.33 50.58 22.54
CA THR A 17 -14.42 49.62 23.17
C THR A 17 -14.95 48.20 22.95
N GLY A 18 -14.85 47.73 21.71
CA GLY A 18 -15.04 46.32 21.42
C GLY A 18 -13.88 45.53 22.02
N ARG A 19 -14.18 44.60 22.94
CA ARG A 19 -13.25 43.57 23.43
C ARG A 19 -12.61 42.86 22.24
N VAL A 20 -11.29 42.91 22.12
CA VAL A 20 -10.57 42.17 21.08
C VAL A 20 -10.09 40.86 21.69
N MET A 21 -10.70 39.75 21.24
CA MET A 21 -10.06 38.44 21.29
C MET A 21 -8.87 38.48 20.33
N ILE A 22 -7.67 38.10 20.77
CA ILE A 22 -6.52 38.10 19.86
C ILE A 22 -6.77 37.14 18.69
N ALA A 23 -6.44 37.56 17.47
CA ALA A 23 -6.70 36.81 16.25
C ALA A 23 -5.47 36.70 15.34
N GLU A 24 -5.57 35.82 14.33
CA GLU A 24 -4.61 35.78 13.22
C GLU A 24 -4.57 37.16 12.55
N GLY A 25 -3.36 37.71 12.39
CA GLY A 25 -3.13 39.05 11.87
C GLY A 25 -2.84 40.11 12.93
N ASP A 26 -3.19 39.88 14.19
CA ASP A 26 -2.89 40.82 15.27
C ASP A 26 -1.43 40.78 15.69
N ARG A 27 -0.96 41.85 16.35
CA ARG A 27 0.36 41.87 16.98
C ARG A 27 0.29 41.36 18.42
N ILE A 28 1.35 40.68 18.86
CA ILE A 28 1.52 40.34 20.28
C ILE A 28 1.50 41.65 21.08
N PRO A 29 0.65 41.76 22.13
CA PRO A 29 0.60 42.96 22.97
C PRO A 29 1.97 43.29 23.58
N SER A 30 2.27 44.57 23.76
CA SER A 30 3.44 45.04 24.51
C SER A 30 3.14 44.97 26.00
N VAL A 31 3.66 43.93 26.66
CA VAL A 31 3.49 43.66 28.10
C VAL A 31 4.84 43.21 28.66
N GLN A 32 5.15 43.67 29.88
CA GLN A 32 6.36 43.23 30.58
C GLN A 32 6.13 41.86 31.22
N VAL A 33 6.92 40.88 30.80
CA VAL A 33 6.97 39.54 31.42
C VAL A 33 8.36 39.27 31.99
N GLN A 34 8.45 38.32 32.91
CA GLN A 34 9.70 37.97 33.58
C GLN A 34 10.34 36.73 32.92
N LEU A 35 11.67 36.67 32.96
CA LEU A 35 12.47 35.53 32.52
C LEU A 35 12.85 34.66 33.73
N SER A 36 14.15 34.49 34.00
CA SER A 36 14.64 33.56 35.02
C SER A 36 14.56 34.10 36.45
N SER A 37 14.33 35.41 36.61
CA SER A 37 14.15 36.04 37.92
C SER A 37 13.18 37.23 37.84
N PRO A 38 12.61 37.69 38.97
CA PRO A 38 11.70 38.84 38.95
C PRO A 38 12.34 40.16 38.49
N ALA A 39 13.68 40.28 38.59
CA ALA A 39 14.43 41.46 38.15
C ALA A 39 14.74 41.44 36.64
N GLU A 40 14.67 40.26 36.01
CA GLU A 40 14.93 40.08 34.59
C GLU A 40 13.61 40.14 33.82
N THR A 41 13.27 41.33 33.32
CA THR A 41 12.03 41.58 32.58
C THR A 41 12.28 41.81 31.10
N VAL A 42 11.36 41.38 30.26
CA VAL A 42 11.38 41.63 28.81
C VAL A 42 10.00 42.06 28.32
N ASP A 43 9.97 43.02 27.41
CA ASP A 43 8.74 43.40 26.71
C ASP A 43 8.44 42.38 25.61
N THR A 44 7.22 41.85 25.59
CA THR A 44 6.83 40.83 24.62
C THR A 44 6.85 41.30 23.17
N ALA A 45 6.53 42.57 22.88
CA ALA A 45 6.58 43.08 21.51
C ALA A 45 8.03 43.17 21.00
N GLU A 46 8.97 43.61 21.84
CA GLU A 46 10.40 43.61 21.51
C GLU A 46 10.99 42.18 21.44
N LEU A 47 10.54 41.25 22.29
CA LEU A 47 11.02 39.86 22.28
C LEU A 47 10.80 39.17 20.92
N PHE A 48 9.64 39.39 20.30
CA PHE A 48 9.21 38.79 19.04
C PHE A 48 9.52 39.63 17.79
N LYS A 49 10.10 40.82 17.96
CA LYS A 49 10.46 41.72 16.86
C LYS A 49 11.58 41.11 16.01
N ASN A 50 11.44 41.22 14.69
CA ASN A 50 12.38 40.70 13.69
C ASN A 50 12.73 39.20 13.85
N LYS A 51 11.83 38.42 14.46
CA LYS A 51 11.99 36.97 14.64
C LYS A 51 10.77 36.24 14.11
N LYS A 52 10.99 35.08 13.53
CA LYS A 52 9.96 34.05 13.36
C LYS A 52 9.98 33.16 14.60
N ALA A 53 8.86 33.08 15.30
CA ALA A 53 8.79 32.46 16.61
C ALA A 53 7.58 31.55 16.77
N ILE A 54 7.65 30.67 17.76
CA ILE A 54 6.50 29.95 18.30
C ILE A 54 6.31 30.41 19.74
N LEU A 55 5.11 30.90 20.06
CA LEU A 55 4.69 31.20 21.42
C LEU A 55 3.60 30.20 21.82
N PHE A 56 3.78 29.45 22.91
CA PHE A 56 2.73 28.60 23.45
C PHE A 56 2.46 28.91 24.92
N GLY A 57 1.19 28.92 25.30
CA GLY A 57 0.73 29.17 26.66
C GLY A 57 0.24 27.91 27.35
N VAL A 58 0.47 27.81 28.65
CA VAL A 58 0.01 26.69 29.48
C VAL A 58 -0.77 27.15 30.71
N PRO A 59 -1.75 26.36 31.19
CA PRO A 59 -2.48 26.67 32.42
C PRO A 59 -1.59 26.84 33.65
N GLY A 60 -0.48 26.10 33.73
CA GLY A 60 0.47 26.30 34.81
C GLY A 60 1.66 25.35 34.76
N ALA A 61 2.78 25.83 35.27
CA ALA A 61 3.96 25.02 35.53
C ALA A 61 3.63 23.82 36.44
N PHE A 62 4.37 22.71 36.29
CA PHE A 62 4.22 21.46 37.05
C PHE A 62 2.87 20.73 36.96
N THR A 63 1.88 21.25 36.22
CA THR A 63 0.62 20.53 35.99
C THR A 63 0.82 19.32 35.06
N PRO A 64 0.05 18.21 35.21
CA PRO A 64 0.34 16.95 34.54
C PRO A 64 0.42 17.03 33.01
N GLY A 65 -0.58 17.64 32.35
CA GLY A 65 -0.61 17.73 30.89
C GLY A 65 0.49 18.63 30.31
N CYS A 66 0.84 19.70 31.02
CA CYS A 66 1.90 20.62 30.60
C CYS A 66 3.28 19.98 30.72
N SER A 67 3.45 19.16 31.77
CA SER A 67 4.74 18.59 32.16
C SER A 67 5.03 17.24 31.52
N LYS A 68 4.01 16.44 31.20
CA LYS A 68 4.19 15.14 30.52
C LYS A 68 4.18 15.23 29.00
N THR A 69 3.47 16.22 28.45
CA THR A 69 3.18 16.26 27.00
C THR A 69 3.60 17.58 26.36
N HIS A 70 3.02 18.71 26.79
CA HIS A 70 3.10 19.95 26.01
C HIS A 70 4.52 20.54 25.93
N LEU A 71 5.15 20.87 27.07
CA LEU A 71 6.51 21.43 27.10
C LEU A 71 7.56 20.42 26.55
N PRO A 72 7.57 19.14 26.97
CA PRO A 72 8.53 18.16 26.44
C PRO A 72 8.44 17.98 24.92
N GLY A 73 7.25 18.07 24.32
CA GLY A 73 7.08 17.99 22.87
C GLY A 73 7.85 19.09 22.14
N TYR A 74 7.74 20.34 22.59
CA TYR A 74 8.47 21.46 22.01
C TYR A 74 9.98 21.38 22.25
N ILE A 75 10.42 20.90 23.41
CA ILE A 75 11.85 20.68 23.69
C ILE A 75 12.43 19.65 22.72
N LYS A 76 11.74 18.52 22.53
CA LYS A 76 12.19 17.44 21.63
C LYS A 76 12.33 17.87 20.18
N GLU A 77 11.47 18.77 19.70
CA GLU A 77 11.47 19.25 18.32
C GLU A 77 12.24 20.57 18.13
N ALA A 78 12.84 21.15 19.17
CA ALA A 78 13.42 22.49 19.14
C ALA A 78 14.50 22.66 18.05
N GLU A 79 15.42 21.70 17.89
CA GLU A 79 16.45 21.76 16.83
C GLU A 79 15.86 21.68 15.42
N ASN A 80 14.88 20.80 15.21
CA ASN A 80 14.17 20.68 13.94
C ASN A 80 13.42 21.97 13.59
N LEU A 81 12.75 22.58 14.57
CA LEU A 81 12.06 23.86 14.40
C LEU A 81 13.05 24.99 14.04
N LYS A 82 14.20 25.06 14.72
CA LYS A 82 15.26 26.02 14.40
C LYS A 82 15.81 25.83 12.98
N SER A 83 16.04 24.59 12.55
CA SER A 83 16.49 24.30 11.17
C SER A 83 15.47 24.73 10.10
N LYS A 84 14.19 24.87 10.47
CA LYS A 84 13.10 25.37 9.61
C LYS A 84 12.92 26.89 9.69
N GLY A 85 13.87 27.60 10.30
CA GLY A 85 13.88 29.06 10.41
C GLY A 85 13.01 29.61 11.54
N ILE A 86 12.72 28.84 12.59
CA ILE A 86 12.15 29.39 13.84
C ILE A 86 13.31 29.91 14.71
N ASP A 87 13.38 31.21 14.90
CA ASP A 87 14.41 31.89 15.68
C ASP A 87 14.20 31.77 17.20
N LEU A 88 12.94 31.64 17.64
CA LEU A 88 12.56 31.62 19.05
C LEU A 88 11.39 30.66 19.31
N ILE A 89 11.51 29.83 20.34
CA ILE A 89 10.40 29.06 20.90
C ILE A 89 10.21 29.54 22.34
N ALA A 90 9.03 30.03 22.69
CA ALA A 90 8.72 30.57 24.00
C ALA A 90 7.49 29.90 24.62
N CYS A 91 7.59 29.55 25.91
CA CYS A 91 6.47 29.07 26.72
C CYS A 91 6.06 30.15 27.72
N VAL A 92 4.78 30.48 27.84
CA VAL A 92 4.26 31.43 28.83
C VAL A 92 3.26 30.79 29.78
N ALA A 93 3.30 31.17 31.05
CA ALA A 93 2.30 30.79 32.05
C ALA A 93 2.04 31.90 33.07
N VAL A 94 0.85 31.87 33.68
CA VAL A 94 0.54 32.71 34.86
C VAL A 94 1.12 32.05 36.11
N ASN A 95 2.43 32.17 36.24
CA ASN A 95 3.26 31.74 37.36
C ASN A 95 4.36 32.80 37.56
N ASP A 96 4.95 32.87 38.75
CA ASP A 96 6.10 33.73 39.00
C ASP A 96 7.39 33.18 38.37
N ALA A 97 8.40 34.05 38.25
CA ALA A 97 9.68 33.74 37.62
C ALA A 97 10.44 32.60 38.33
N PHE A 98 10.31 32.45 39.65
CA PHE A 98 10.99 31.38 40.38
C PHE A 98 10.40 30.02 40.00
N VAL A 99 9.07 29.91 39.98
CA VAL A 99 8.38 28.69 39.57
C VAL A 99 8.66 28.35 38.11
N MET A 100 8.61 29.32 37.20
CA MET A 100 8.92 29.09 35.79
C MET A 100 10.39 28.69 35.57
N SER A 101 11.33 29.27 36.31
CA SER A 101 12.76 28.91 36.25
C SER A 101 12.99 27.47 36.69
N GLU A 102 12.46 27.07 37.85
CA GLU A 102 12.63 25.70 38.36
C GLU A 102 11.91 24.67 37.49
N TRP A 103 10.76 25.02 36.89
CA TRP A 103 10.09 24.16 35.93
C TRP A 103 10.93 23.97 34.65
N GLY A 104 11.52 25.05 34.13
CA GLY A 104 12.44 24.98 32.99
C GLY A 104 13.63 24.05 33.24
N LYS A 105 14.25 24.16 34.43
CA LYS A 105 15.37 23.28 34.84
C LYS A 105 14.93 21.82 34.97
N ALA A 106 13.78 21.55 35.59
CA ALA A 106 13.26 20.20 35.78
C ALA A 106 13.06 19.45 34.46
N TYR A 107 12.71 20.16 33.38
CA TYR A 107 12.48 19.60 32.05
C TYR A 107 13.62 19.86 31.06
N LYS A 108 14.75 20.43 31.51
CA LYS A 108 15.91 20.76 30.68
C LYS A 108 15.56 21.63 29.47
N ALA A 109 14.75 22.67 29.69
CA ALA A 109 14.30 23.58 28.64
C ALA A 109 15.41 24.51 28.13
N ASP A 110 16.48 24.70 28.89
CA ASP A 110 17.57 25.63 28.56
C ASP A 110 18.15 25.40 27.16
N GLY A 111 18.32 26.49 26.42
CA GLY A 111 18.77 26.47 25.02
C GLY A 111 17.73 25.98 24.01
N SER A 112 16.64 25.35 24.44
CA SER A 112 15.58 24.81 23.57
C SER A 112 14.34 25.71 23.54
N VAL A 113 13.81 26.06 24.72
CA VAL A 113 12.58 26.86 24.90
C VAL A 113 12.83 27.94 25.94
N THR A 114 12.48 29.19 25.62
CA THR A 114 12.51 30.32 26.57
C THR A 114 11.24 30.32 27.42
N LEU A 115 11.38 30.27 28.75
CA LEU A 115 10.24 30.28 29.67
C LEU A 115 9.93 31.72 30.10
N LEU A 116 8.67 32.13 29.95
CA LEU A 116 8.15 33.47 30.26
C LEU A 116 7.16 33.38 31.43
N ALA A 117 7.41 34.17 32.47
CA ALA A 117 6.53 34.30 33.63
C ALA A 117 5.64 35.55 33.48
N ASP A 118 4.35 35.33 33.23
CA ASP A 118 3.30 36.37 33.29
C ASP A 118 2.68 36.39 34.70
N SER A 119 3.51 36.75 35.68
CA SER A 119 3.15 36.63 37.11
C SER A 119 1.89 37.41 37.51
N LYS A 120 1.54 38.45 36.75
CA LYS A 120 0.35 39.28 36.97
C LYS A 120 -0.84 38.91 36.08
N GLY A 121 -0.67 37.99 35.12
CA GLY A 121 -1.70 37.66 34.13
C GLY A 121 -2.03 38.81 33.17
N GLU A 122 -1.12 39.78 33.02
CA GLU A 122 -1.33 40.97 32.20
C GLU A 122 -1.35 40.60 30.72
N LEU A 123 -0.44 39.73 30.29
CA LEU A 123 -0.41 39.24 28.91
C LEU A 123 -1.62 38.33 28.64
N ALA A 124 -1.95 37.43 29.57
CA ALA A 124 -3.12 36.57 29.46
C ALA A 124 -4.41 37.37 29.25
N LYS A 125 -4.56 38.47 29.99
CA LYS A 125 -5.70 39.39 29.87
C LYS A 125 -5.65 40.21 28.59
N ALA A 126 -4.48 40.74 28.21
CA ALA A 126 -4.32 41.54 27.01
C ALA A 126 -4.58 40.75 25.71
N MET A 127 -4.30 39.45 25.73
CA MET A 127 -4.58 38.53 24.61
C MET A 127 -6.01 37.95 24.66
N ASP A 128 -6.79 38.20 25.71
CA ASP A 128 -8.07 37.54 26.00
C ASP A 128 -7.98 35.99 26.04
N LEU A 129 -6.80 35.50 26.44
CA LEU A 129 -6.51 34.08 26.63
C LEU A 129 -6.47 33.72 28.12
N SER A 130 -7.06 34.54 28.99
CA SER A 130 -7.26 34.23 30.40
C SER A 130 -8.52 33.39 30.61
N PHE A 131 -8.49 32.45 31.56
CA PHE A 131 -9.67 31.75 32.04
C PHE A 131 -9.66 31.62 33.56
N ASP A 132 -10.83 31.45 34.15
CA ASP A 132 -10.96 31.21 35.59
C ASP A 132 -10.57 29.76 35.91
N ALA A 133 -9.44 29.60 36.59
CA ALA A 133 -8.96 28.33 37.12
C ALA A 133 -8.92 28.32 38.65
N THR A 134 -9.61 29.25 39.33
CA THR A 134 -9.53 29.43 40.78
C THR A 134 -9.85 28.15 41.56
N GLY A 135 -10.83 27.37 41.10
CA GLY A 135 -11.22 26.10 41.72
C GLY A 135 -10.18 24.98 41.63
N ALA A 136 -9.20 25.07 40.73
CA ALA A 136 -8.19 24.02 40.52
C ALA A 136 -6.74 24.49 40.75
N LEU A 137 -6.44 25.76 40.44
CA LEU A 137 -5.09 26.32 40.39
C LEU A 137 -4.96 27.65 41.16
N GLY A 138 -6.01 28.06 41.90
CA GLY A 138 -6.02 29.18 42.84
C GLY A 138 -6.30 30.56 42.25
N ASN A 139 -5.93 30.80 40.99
CA ASN A 139 -6.09 32.09 40.30
C ASN A 139 -6.47 31.88 38.82
N HIS A 140 -6.75 32.98 38.11
CA HIS A 140 -6.91 32.94 36.65
C HIS A 140 -5.61 32.52 35.97
N ARG A 141 -5.73 31.75 34.88
CA ARG A 141 -4.60 31.16 34.15
C ARG A 141 -4.74 31.38 32.64
N PHE A 142 -3.67 31.06 31.90
CA PHE A 142 -3.72 31.00 30.44
C PHE A 142 -4.55 29.80 29.98
N LYS A 143 -5.48 30.02 29.06
CA LYS A 143 -5.96 28.96 28.16
C LYS A 143 -4.73 28.34 27.49
N ARG A 144 -4.76 27.04 27.25
CA ARG A 144 -3.70 26.39 26.48
C ARG A 144 -3.82 26.84 25.03
N PHE A 145 -2.70 27.32 24.48
CA PHE A 145 -2.64 27.75 23.10
C PHE A 145 -1.23 27.60 22.54
N ALA A 146 -1.12 27.70 21.22
CA ALA A 146 0.12 27.95 20.52
C ALA A 146 -0.10 28.97 19.40
N ALA A 147 0.94 29.71 19.03
CA ALA A 147 0.90 30.70 17.96
C ALA A 147 2.20 30.68 17.17
N ILE A 148 2.09 30.76 15.85
CA ILE A 148 3.22 31.08 14.97
C ILE A 148 3.25 32.59 14.82
N VAL A 149 4.35 33.21 15.21
CA VAL A 149 4.54 34.65 15.23
C VAL A 149 5.66 35.01 14.24
N ASP A 150 5.45 36.04 13.44
CA ASP A 150 6.47 36.58 12.53
C ASP A 150 6.55 38.10 12.69
N ASN A 151 7.72 38.58 13.12
CA ASN A 151 7.97 39.99 13.43
C ASN A 151 6.90 40.61 14.35
N GLY A 152 6.59 39.88 15.43
CA GLY A 152 5.58 40.23 16.42
C GLY A 152 4.12 40.12 15.96
N LYS A 153 3.85 39.66 14.72
CA LYS A 153 2.49 39.46 14.18
C LYS A 153 2.10 37.98 14.20
N ILE A 154 0.92 37.65 14.68
CA ILE A 154 0.40 36.28 14.71
C ILE A 154 0.01 35.86 13.29
N GLN A 155 0.67 34.83 12.79
CA GLN A 155 0.38 34.21 11.49
C GLN A 155 -0.66 33.10 11.63
N LYS A 156 -0.56 32.30 12.69
CA LYS A 156 -1.49 31.23 13.04
C LYS A 156 -1.69 31.15 14.54
N LEU A 157 -2.92 30.87 14.96
CA LEU A 157 -3.30 30.75 16.37
C LEU A 157 -4.08 29.45 16.60
N PHE A 158 -3.64 28.67 17.58
CA PHE A 158 -4.20 27.37 17.94
C PHE A 158 -4.62 27.43 19.41
N VAL A 159 -5.90 27.73 19.69
CA VAL A 159 -6.44 27.75 21.06
C VAL A 159 -7.22 26.48 21.31
N GLU A 160 -6.96 25.79 22.43
CA GLU A 160 -7.70 24.59 22.78
C GLU A 160 -9.17 24.93 23.05
N PRO A 161 -10.13 24.21 22.44
CA PRO A 161 -11.55 24.54 22.51
C PRO A 161 -12.11 24.38 23.93
N ASP A 162 -11.56 23.45 24.71
CA ASP A 162 -11.91 23.17 26.10
C ASP A 162 -10.97 23.88 27.10
N THR A 163 -10.21 24.88 26.64
CA THR A 163 -9.27 25.69 27.43
C THR A 163 -8.03 24.97 27.94
N THR A 164 -8.07 23.67 28.24
CA THR A 164 -6.94 22.95 28.89
C THR A 164 -6.50 21.67 28.20
N GLY A 165 -7.22 21.22 27.17
CA GLY A 165 -6.97 20.00 26.40
C GLY A 165 -5.60 19.95 25.74
N LEU A 166 -5.23 18.83 25.14
CA LEU A 166 -3.92 18.60 24.53
C LEU A 166 -4.12 18.09 23.11
N ASN A 167 -4.38 18.99 22.18
CA ASN A 167 -4.59 18.63 20.79
C ASN A 167 -4.02 19.71 19.85
N VAL A 168 -4.79 20.76 19.57
CA VAL A 168 -4.45 21.71 18.49
C VAL A 168 -3.18 22.52 18.77
N SER A 169 -2.81 22.69 20.04
CA SER A 169 -1.62 23.43 20.48
C SER A 169 -0.35 22.58 20.57
N LEU A 170 -0.42 21.25 20.39
CA LEU A 170 0.76 20.38 20.40
C LEU A 170 1.68 20.66 19.19
N VAL A 171 2.99 20.50 19.38
CA VAL A 171 4.01 20.83 18.37
C VAL A 171 3.74 20.15 17.01
N GLU A 172 3.26 18.91 17.01
CA GLU A 172 2.89 18.16 15.80
C GLU A 172 1.78 18.83 14.96
N ASN A 173 0.86 19.53 15.61
CA ASN A 173 -0.28 20.19 14.99
C ASN A 173 0.04 21.65 14.62
N VAL A 174 0.93 22.28 15.38
CA VAL A 174 1.38 23.66 15.14
C VAL A 174 2.33 23.73 13.96
N VAL A 175 3.25 22.77 13.84
CA VAL A 175 4.17 22.66 12.71
C VAL A 175 3.93 21.34 12.00
N LYS A 176 3.09 21.37 10.96
CA LYS A 176 2.92 20.22 10.07
C LYS A 176 4.30 19.79 9.58
N LYS A 177 4.67 18.54 9.85
CA LYS A 177 5.83 17.91 9.19
C LYS A 177 5.58 18.01 7.69
N GLU A 178 6.56 18.48 6.94
CA GLU A 178 6.47 18.47 5.47
C GLU A 178 6.23 17.02 5.05
N GLU A 179 5.10 16.80 4.37
CA GLU A 179 4.73 15.49 3.88
C GLU A 179 5.74 15.10 2.79
N ARG A 180 6.34 13.92 2.95
CA ARG A 180 7.29 13.35 2.00
C ARG A 180 6.65 12.15 1.33
N TYR A 181 6.97 11.95 0.06
CA TYR A 181 6.31 10.99 -0.82
C TYR A 181 7.30 9.94 -1.31
N LEU A 182 6.79 8.72 -1.50
CA LEU A 182 7.43 7.64 -2.24
C LEU A 182 6.51 7.25 -3.39
N ALA A 183 7.05 7.16 -4.60
CA ALA A 183 6.36 6.71 -5.79
C ALA A 183 7.24 5.70 -6.54
N TYR A 184 6.62 4.86 -7.37
CA TYR A 184 7.30 3.83 -8.15
C TYR A 184 6.61 3.62 -9.50
N LEU A 185 7.30 3.00 -10.46
CA LEU A 185 6.74 2.63 -11.76
C LEU A 185 6.50 1.11 -11.80
N PRO A 186 5.24 0.66 -11.97
CA PRO A 186 4.92 -0.74 -11.99
C PRO A 186 5.21 -1.33 -13.37
N HIS A 187 5.52 -2.61 -13.42
CA HIS A 187 5.67 -3.33 -14.68
C HIS A 187 5.24 -4.79 -14.53
N SER A 188 5.39 -5.55 -15.61
CA SER A 188 5.00 -6.95 -15.72
C SER A 188 3.49 -7.19 -15.51
N GLY A 189 3.08 -8.45 -15.37
CA GLY A 189 1.68 -8.81 -15.11
C GLY A 189 1.25 -8.53 -13.67
N LEU A 190 -0.07 -8.55 -13.42
CA LEU A 190 -0.70 -8.18 -12.15
C LEU A 190 -0.05 -8.82 -10.91
N SER A 191 0.26 -10.11 -10.94
CA SER A 191 0.90 -10.81 -9.80
C SER A 191 2.28 -10.22 -9.45
N ASN A 192 3.05 -9.79 -10.47
CA ASN A 192 4.34 -9.13 -10.24
C ASN A 192 4.13 -7.70 -9.73
N GLN A 193 3.16 -6.97 -10.28
CA GLN A 193 2.80 -5.63 -9.77
C GLN A 193 2.33 -5.67 -8.31
N ARG A 194 1.69 -6.76 -7.87
CA ARG A 194 1.33 -6.95 -6.46
C ARG A 194 2.55 -7.09 -5.57
N ILE A 195 3.60 -7.79 -6.02
CA ILE A 195 4.89 -7.87 -5.33
C ILE A 195 5.53 -6.47 -5.25
N GLU A 196 5.44 -5.69 -6.32
CA GLU A 196 5.91 -4.30 -6.32
C GLU A 196 5.16 -3.44 -5.30
N LEU A 197 3.83 -3.57 -5.25
CA LEU A 197 3.00 -2.90 -4.26
C LEU A 197 3.40 -3.31 -2.83
N ALA A 198 3.59 -4.60 -2.55
CA ALA A 198 4.04 -5.08 -1.24
C ALA A 198 5.38 -4.45 -0.83
N ASN A 199 6.35 -4.45 -1.75
CA ASN A 199 7.67 -3.84 -1.52
C ASN A 199 7.57 -2.32 -1.31
N ALA A 200 6.68 -1.64 -2.04
CA ALA A 200 6.48 -0.20 -1.93
C ALA A 200 5.79 0.19 -0.61
N LEU A 201 4.80 -0.58 -0.15
CA LEU A 201 4.15 -0.41 1.16
C LEU A 201 5.16 -0.53 2.29
N LEU A 202 5.99 -1.58 2.26
CA LEU A 202 7.02 -1.82 3.26
C LEU A 202 8.06 -0.70 3.28
N LEU A 203 8.57 -0.32 2.11
CA LEU A 203 9.57 0.75 2.02
C LEU A 203 8.99 2.12 2.44
N ALA A 204 7.76 2.44 2.06
CA ALA A 204 7.09 3.68 2.46
C ALA A 204 6.97 3.79 3.99
N ALA A 205 6.61 2.69 4.66
CA ALA A 205 6.50 2.61 6.11
C ALA A 205 7.85 2.82 6.81
N ILE A 206 8.89 2.11 6.36
CA ILE A 206 10.26 2.24 6.90
C ILE A 206 10.80 3.66 6.74
N LEU A 207 10.46 4.32 5.64
CA LEU A 207 10.89 5.69 5.33
C LEU A 207 9.97 6.77 5.93
N LYS A 208 8.82 6.39 6.48
CA LYS A 208 7.77 7.29 6.97
C LYS A 208 7.36 8.30 5.89
N ARG A 209 7.09 7.79 4.69
CA ARG A 209 6.66 8.56 3.51
C ARG A 209 5.23 8.16 3.12
N THR A 210 4.45 9.12 2.64
CA THR A 210 3.18 8.86 1.97
C THR A 210 3.46 8.09 0.69
N LEU A 211 2.82 6.94 0.50
CA LEU A 211 2.97 6.13 -0.71
C LEU A 211 2.01 6.60 -1.80
N ILE A 212 2.55 6.83 -3.00
CA ILE A 212 1.79 7.05 -4.22
C ILE A 212 1.69 5.72 -4.95
N ILE A 213 0.47 5.22 -5.09
CA ILE A 213 0.19 3.92 -5.70
C ILE A 213 -0.35 4.11 -7.12
N PRO A 214 0.35 3.65 -8.16
CA PRO A 214 -0.16 3.62 -9.53
C PRO A 214 -1.27 2.55 -9.69
N PRO A 215 -2.12 2.63 -10.72
CA PRO A 215 -3.17 1.65 -10.95
C PRO A 215 -2.66 0.21 -11.14
N ALA A 216 -3.52 -0.78 -10.85
CA ALA A 216 -3.24 -2.16 -11.23
C ALA A 216 -3.53 -2.35 -12.72
N PHE A 217 -2.50 -2.69 -13.49
CA PHE A 217 -2.63 -2.91 -14.93
C PHE A 217 -2.97 -4.36 -15.25
N LEU A 218 -3.92 -4.53 -16.16
CA LEU A 218 -4.48 -5.79 -16.60
C LEU A 218 -4.28 -5.99 -18.11
N GLY A 219 -4.25 -7.25 -18.53
CA GLY A 219 -4.16 -7.63 -19.94
C GLY A 219 -2.72 -7.73 -20.44
N SER A 220 -2.34 -6.91 -21.43
CA SER A 220 -1.00 -6.97 -22.01
C SER A 220 0.07 -6.62 -20.97
N VAL A 221 1.06 -7.50 -20.86
CA VAL A 221 2.18 -7.34 -19.94
C VAL A 221 3.04 -6.17 -20.40
N VAL A 222 3.19 -5.16 -19.54
CA VAL A 222 4.17 -4.09 -19.75
C VAL A 222 5.53 -4.62 -19.35
N GLY A 223 6.42 -4.89 -20.30
CA GLY A 223 7.78 -5.38 -20.00
C GLY A 223 8.57 -4.37 -19.15
N TRP A 224 9.62 -4.85 -18.46
CA TRP A 224 10.59 -3.94 -17.88
C TRP A 224 11.32 -3.18 -18.99
N MET A 225 11.52 -1.88 -18.79
CA MET A 225 12.21 -0.96 -19.71
C MET A 225 12.96 0.08 -18.88
N PRO A 226 13.96 0.78 -19.45
CA PRO A 226 14.53 1.96 -18.84
C PRO A 226 13.46 2.95 -18.42
N MET A 227 13.67 3.62 -17.28
CA MET A 227 12.67 4.40 -16.59
C MET A 227 11.94 5.43 -17.46
N GLU A 228 12.66 6.18 -18.30
CA GLU A 228 12.10 7.19 -19.19
C GLU A 228 11.16 6.57 -20.24
N GLN A 229 11.53 5.41 -20.78
CA GLN A 229 10.71 4.68 -21.74
C GLN A 229 9.46 4.12 -21.06
N LEU A 230 9.62 3.53 -19.86
CA LEU A 230 8.50 3.02 -19.09
C LEU A 230 7.52 4.13 -18.70
N LEU A 231 8.03 5.30 -18.29
CA LEU A 231 7.21 6.46 -17.96
C LEU A 231 6.43 6.96 -19.18
N ASP A 232 7.08 7.15 -20.33
CA ASP A 232 6.39 7.58 -21.56
C ASP A 232 5.32 6.58 -21.99
N HIS A 233 5.64 5.29 -21.90
CA HIS A 233 4.74 4.19 -22.24
C HIS A 233 3.51 4.15 -21.33
N LEU A 234 3.71 4.17 -20.01
CA LEU A 234 2.62 4.15 -19.03
C LEU A 234 1.80 5.45 -19.04
N SER A 235 2.45 6.59 -19.25
CA SER A 235 1.77 7.88 -19.45
C SER A 235 0.85 7.82 -20.66
N TRP A 236 1.32 7.22 -21.76
CA TRP A 236 0.48 7.03 -22.95
C TRP A 236 -0.73 6.12 -22.67
N LEU A 237 -0.55 5.00 -21.95
CA LEU A 237 -1.62 4.05 -21.65
C LEU A 237 -2.66 4.59 -20.64
N THR A 238 -2.25 5.45 -19.71
CA THR A 238 -3.10 5.91 -18.59
C THR A 238 -3.71 7.30 -18.81
N THR A 239 -3.28 8.02 -19.84
CA THR A 239 -3.88 9.31 -20.20
C THR A 239 -5.22 9.09 -20.92
N ARG A 240 -6.29 9.71 -20.41
CA ARG A 240 -7.63 9.66 -21.03
C ARG A 240 -7.58 10.24 -22.45
N LYS A 241 -8.13 9.49 -23.39
CA LYS A 241 -8.13 9.82 -24.83
C LYS A 241 -9.43 9.33 -25.47
N ASP A 242 -9.86 10.01 -26.53
CA ASP A 242 -10.94 9.55 -27.40
C ASP A 242 -10.41 8.45 -28.33
N PHE A 243 -10.50 7.21 -27.86
CA PHE A 243 -9.91 6.06 -28.52
C PHE A 243 -10.56 5.75 -29.87
N ASP A 244 -11.89 5.89 -29.95
CA ASP A 244 -12.66 5.63 -31.18
C ASP A 244 -12.24 6.58 -32.30
N LYS A 245 -11.83 7.81 -31.93
CA LYS A 245 -11.27 8.78 -32.87
C LYS A 245 -9.81 8.52 -33.22
N ILE A 246 -8.97 8.13 -32.26
CA ILE A 246 -7.52 7.96 -32.47
C ILE A 246 -7.19 6.65 -33.22
N CYS A 247 -8.04 5.63 -33.08
CA CYS A 247 -7.75 4.28 -33.54
C CYS A 247 -8.49 3.90 -34.82
N GLN A 248 -8.64 4.89 -35.70
CA GLN A 248 -9.14 4.70 -37.05
C GLN A 248 -8.18 3.86 -37.90
N ALA A 249 -8.70 3.33 -39.01
CA ALA A 249 -7.88 2.60 -39.96
C ALA A 249 -6.71 3.49 -40.46
N PRO A 250 -5.50 2.92 -40.64
CA PRO A 250 -4.36 3.71 -41.08
C PRO A 250 -4.58 4.25 -42.49
N THR A 251 -4.14 5.48 -42.72
CA THR A 251 -4.23 6.15 -44.02
C THR A 251 -3.05 5.70 -44.89
N PRO A 252 -3.28 5.11 -46.08
CA PRO A 252 -2.19 4.75 -46.99
C PRO A 252 -1.27 5.94 -47.30
N GLY A 253 0.04 5.76 -47.13
CA GLY A 253 1.04 6.81 -47.34
C GLY A 253 1.35 7.69 -46.12
N ASP A 254 0.57 7.61 -45.03
CA ASP A 254 0.84 8.33 -43.78
C ASP A 254 1.43 7.39 -42.72
N LEU A 255 2.76 7.42 -42.55
CA LEU A 255 3.49 6.59 -41.58
C LEU A 255 3.01 6.80 -40.13
N TYR A 256 2.55 8.01 -39.78
CA TYR A 256 2.09 8.32 -38.44
C TYR A 256 0.83 7.49 -38.08
N SER A 257 -0.10 7.35 -39.02
CA SER A 257 -1.31 6.54 -38.83
C SER A 257 -1.03 5.05 -38.57
N TYR A 258 0.02 4.47 -39.17
CA TYR A 258 0.46 3.10 -38.90
C TYR A 258 1.06 2.95 -37.51
N THR A 259 1.85 3.94 -37.07
CA THR A 259 2.43 3.97 -35.72
C THR A 259 1.33 4.09 -34.66
N GLN A 260 0.32 4.92 -34.89
CA GLN A 260 -0.85 5.03 -34.03
C GLN A 260 -1.62 3.71 -33.91
N ARG A 261 -1.84 3.01 -35.03
CA ARG A 261 -2.51 1.70 -35.03
C ARG A 261 -1.81 0.68 -34.12
N SER A 262 -0.48 0.65 -34.11
CA SER A 262 0.28 -0.24 -33.23
C SER A 262 -0.03 0.01 -31.75
N LYS A 263 0.02 1.29 -31.34
CA LYS A 263 -0.32 1.69 -29.96
C LYS A 263 -1.79 1.38 -29.62
N CYS A 264 -2.71 1.55 -30.58
CA CYS A 264 -4.11 1.19 -30.41
C CYS A 264 -4.32 -0.31 -30.17
N ALA A 265 -3.60 -1.18 -30.88
CA ALA A 265 -3.70 -2.63 -30.68
C ALA A 265 -3.29 -3.04 -29.25
N GLU A 266 -2.29 -2.36 -28.69
CA GLU A 266 -1.88 -2.55 -27.30
C GLU A 266 -2.93 -2.04 -26.31
N TYR A 267 -3.40 -0.79 -26.50
CA TYR A 267 -4.43 -0.21 -25.63
C TYR A 267 -5.72 -1.05 -25.59
N ASN A 268 -6.11 -1.64 -26.73
CA ASN A 268 -7.24 -2.56 -26.80
C ASN A 268 -7.06 -3.77 -25.87
N LYS A 269 -5.83 -4.23 -25.67
CA LYS A 269 -5.50 -5.33 -24.76
C LYS A 269 -5.04 -4.86 -23.38
N PHE A 270 -5.08 -3.57 -23.08
CA PHE A 270 -4.71 -2.99 -21.79
C PHE A 270 -5.96 -2.55 -21.03
N ALA A 271 -6.01 -2.81 -19.73
CA ALA A 271 -7.02 -2.24 -18.87
C ALA A 271 -6.40 -1.92 -17.50
N ALA A 272 -7.12 -1.19 -16.67
CA ALA A 272 -6.68 -0.91 -15.32
C ALA A 272 -7.84 -0.94 -14.33
N ILE A 273 -7.52 -1.37 -13.11
CA ILE A 273 -8.42 -1.41 -11.98
C ILE A 273 -7.75 -0.73 -10.78
N PRO A 274 -8.51 -0.01 -9.92
CA PRO A 274 -7.94 0.52 -8.69
C PRO A 274 -7.59 -0.61 -7.72
N TRP A 275 -6.43 -0.54 -7.06
CA TRP A 275 -6.01 -1.58 -6.11
C TRP A 275 -6.98 -1.78 -4.94
N HIS A 276 -7.71 -0.74 -4.50
CA HIS A 276 -8.69 -0.84 -3.43
C HIS A 276 -9.96 -1.63 -3.82
N GLN A 277 -10.17 -1.89 -5.12
CA GLN A 277 -11.19 -2.86 -5.56
C GLN A 277 -10.69 -4.30 -5.45
N LEU A 278 -9.38 -4.51 -5.31
CA LEU A 278 -8.76 -5.83 -5.18
C LEU A 278 -8.38 -6.16 -3.75
N HIS A 279 -7.99 -5.16 -2.94
CA HIS A 279 -7.39 -5.34 -1.61
C HIS A 279 -7.99 -4.36 -0.59
N ASP A 280 -7.95 -4.71 0.69
CA ASP A 280 -8.39 -3.83 1.79
C ASP A 280 -7.20 -3.19 2.50
N PHE A 281 -7.04 -1.87 2.34
CA PHE A 281 -5.93 -1.12 2.93
C PHE A 281 -6.19 -0.61 4.35
N THR A 282 -7.36 -0.84 4.93
CA THR A 282 -7.75 -0.26 6.23
C THR A 282 -6.73 -0.56 7.33
N LEU A 283 -6.17 -1.78 7.33
CA LEU A 283 -5.20 -2.20 8.35
C LEU A 283 -3.81 -1.55 8.23
N ILE A 284 -3.43 -0.99 7.07
CA ILE A 284 -2.12 -0.33 6.90
C ILE A 284 -2.18 1.18 7.17
N GLU A 285 -3.37 1.79 7.22
CA GLU A 285 -3.55 3.24 7.41
C GLU A 285 -2.84 3.81 8.65
N PRO A 286 -2.75 3.11 9.80
CA PRO A 286 -1.98 3.60 10.95
C PRO A 286 -0.47 3.70 10.70
N PHE A 287 0.06 2.92 9.75
CA PHE A 287 1.49 2.82 9.48
C PHE A 287 1.92 3.74 8.33
N ILE A 288 1.06 3.90 7.32
CA ILE A 288 1.35 4.71 6.13
C ILE A 288 0.12 5.44 5.64
N LYS A 289 0.35 6.64 5.09
CA LYS A 289 -0.64 7.35 4.29
C LYS A 289 -0.51 6.90 2.84
N ILE A 290 -1.63 6.61 2.19
CA ILE A 290 -1.70 6.19 0.79
C ILE A 290 -2.39 7.27 -0.04
N ARG A 291 -1.91 7.48 -1.27
CA ARG A 291 -2.61 8.20 -2.32
C ARG A 291 -2.61 7.38 -3.60
N PHE A 292 -3.78 7.15 -4.17
CA PHE A 292 -3.89 6.47 -5.46
C PHE A 292 -3.71 7.47 -6.59
N GLN A 293 -2.87 7.11 -7.56
CA GLN A 293 -2.62 7.89 -8.77
C GLN A 293 -3.53 7.39 -9.89
N GLU A 294 -4.25 8.30 -10.55
CA GLU A 294 -5.08 7.92 -11.70
C GLU A 294 -4.24 7.77 -12.97
N THR A 295 -3.33 8.70 -13.24
CA THR A 295 -2.52 8.74 -14.45
C THR A 295 -1.04 8.67 -14.10
N VAL A 296 -0.31 7.73 -14.68
CA VAL A 296 1.14 7.59 -14.47
C VAL A 296 1.87 8.60 -15.35
N SER A 297 2.06 9.82 -14.85
CA SER A 297 2.87 10.88 -15.47
C SER A 297 3.70 11.57 -14.40
N PHE A 298 4.98 11.79 -14.69
CA PHE A 298 5.89 12.44 -13.75
C PHE A 298 5.54 13.91 -13.56
N GLU A 299 5.20 14.60 -14.64
CA GLU A 299 4.82 16.02 -14.64
C GLU A 299 3.53 16.24 -13.83
N LYS A 300 2.51 15.41 -14.10
CA LYS A 300 1.24 15.47 -13.38
C LYS A 300 1.41 15.12 -11.91
N LEU A 301 2.24 14.12 -11.59
CA LEU A 301 2.58 13.77 -10.21
C LEU A 301 3.24 14.93 -9.47
N GLN A 302 4.23 15.58 -10.07
CA GLN A 302 4.90 16.74 -9.48
C GLN A 302 3.93 17.90 -9.26
N GLN A 303 3.06 18.16 -10.24
CA GLN A 303 2.02 19.19 -10.14
C GLN A 303 1.03 18.92 -9.00
N GLU A 304 0.51 17.69 -8.88
CA GLU A 304 -0.45 17.29 -7.85
C GLU A 304 0.15 17.34 -6.44
N LEU A 305 1.45 17.04 -6.32
CA LEU A 305 2.17 17.08 -5.04
C LEU A 305 2.75 18.45 -4.72
N GLY A 306 2.78 19.39 -5.67
CA GLY A 306 3.40 20.70 -5.53
C GLY A 306 4.91 20.62 -5.27
N VAL A 307 5.59 19.67 -5.91
CA VAL A 307 7.04 19.45 -5.75
C VAL A 307 7.78 19.82 -7.04
N THR A 308 9.01 20.31 -6.89
CA THR A 308 9.88 20.64 -8.02
C THR A 308 10.91 19.53 -8.30
N ASP A 309 11.61 19.61 -9.44
CA ASP A 309 12.73 18.72 -9.75
C ASP A 309 13.82 18.75 -8.68
N LYS A 310 14.08 19.92 -8.08
CA LYS A 310 15.07 20.07 -7.01
C LYS A 310 14.66 19.39 -5.71
N GLU A 311 13.36 19.19 -5.51
CA GLU A 311 12.78 18.49 -4.36
C GLU A 311 12.48 17.02 -4.67
N THR A 312 12.90 16.53 -5.83
CA THR A 312 12.63 15.17 -6.31
C THR A 312 13.93 14.40 -6.51
N HIS A 313 14.02 13.23 -5.88
CA HIS A 313 15.04 12.23 -6.20
C HIS A 313 14.45 11.17 -7.12
N VAL A 314 15.04 11.00 -8.30
CA VAL A 314 14.67 9.95 -9.26
C VAL A 314 15.72 8.85 -9.24
N HIS A 315 15.34 7.64 -8.82
CA HIS A 315 16.21 6.47 -8.90
C HIS A 315 15.96 5.70 -10.19
N ARG A 316 16.99 5.57 -11.01
CA ARG A 316 16.95 4.89 -12.31
C ARG A 316 17.58 3.50 -12.20
N ASP A 317 16.81 2.48 -12.58
CA ASP A 317 17.32 1.12 -12.73
C ASP A 317 18.05 0.98 -14.08
N GLU A 318 19.29 0.52 -14.05
CA GLU A 318 20.05 0.22 -15.28
C GLU A 318 19.67 -1.15 -15.87
N HIS A 319 19.24 -2.07 -15.02
CA HIS A 319 18.92 -3.45 -15.38
C HIS A 319 17.65 -3.93 -14.68
N LEU A 320 16.98 -4.93 -15.26
CA LEU A 320 15.97 -5.69 -14.52
C LEU A 320 16.65 -6.29 -13.28
N TYR A 321 16.05 -6.06 -12.12
CA TYR A 321 16.59 -6.39 -10.80
C TYR A 321 17.82 -5.57 -10.34
N ASP A 322 17.98 -4.32 -10.78
CA ASP A 322 19.20 -3.51 -10.53
C ASP A 322 19.70 -3.50 -9.07
N TRP A 323 18.82 -3.32 -8.08
CA TRP A 323 19.22 -3.21 -6.66
C TRP A 323 18.46 -4.13 -5.70
N ARG A 324 19.09 -4.52 -4.59
CA ARG A 324 18.44 -5.26 -3.49
C ARG A 324 18.65 -4.54 -2.17
N LEU A 325 17.67 -4.60 -1.27
CA LEU A 325 17.75 -3.99 0.04
C LEU A 325 18.04 -5.06 1.11
N TYR A 326 19.09 -4.84 1.89
CA TYR A 326 19.47 -5.66 3.04
C TYR A 326 19.43 -4.81 4.30
N GLU A 327 18.67 -5.27 5.28
CA GLU A 327 18.63 -4.63 6.60
C GLU A 327 19.82 -5.01 7.48
N ASP A 328 20.29 -6.24 7.40
CA ASP A 328 21.53 -6.67 8.05
C ASP A 328 22.74 -6.10 7.29
N ILE A 329 23.45 -5.17 7.94
CA ILE A 329 24.62 -4.49 7.38
C ILE A 329 25.81 -5.46 7.27
N ASP A 330 25.96 -6.39 8.20
CA ASP A 330 27.06 -7.36 8.18
C ASP A 330 26.84 -8.39 7.07
N GLU A 331 25.61 -8.83 6.86
CA GLU A 331 25.25 -9.66 5.70
C GLU A 331 25.50 -8.91 4.39
N ALA A 332 25.04 -7.66 4.28
CA ALA A 332 25.27 -6.83 3.10
C ALA A 332 26.77 -6.69 2.78
N ASN A 333 27.60 -6.43 3.79
CA ASN A 333 29.06 -6.31 3.65
C ASN A 333 29.71 -7.64 3.21
N LYS A 334 29.27 -8.77 3.75
CA LYS A 334 29.78 -10.11 3.35
C LYS A 334 29.46 -10.42 1.89
N ILE A 335 28.25 -10.11 1.44
CA ILE A 335 27.83 -10.34 0.04
C ILE A 335 28.65 -9.46 -0.91
N LEU A 336 28.85 -8.19 -0.54
CA LEU A 336 29.69 -7.27 -1.31
C LEU A 336 31.15 -7.73 -1.39
N ALA A 337 31.71 -8.27 -0.30
CA ALA A 337 33.09 -8.74 -0.23
C ALA A 337 33.35 -10.02 -1.04
N ASN A 338 32.34 -10.90 -1.16
CA ASN A 338 32.48 -12.17 -1.87
C ASN A 338 32.38 -12.04 -3.40
N GLU A 339 32.13 -10.84 -3.93
CA GLU A 339 31.79 -10.58 -5.34
C GLU A 339 30.62 -11.44 -5.87
N SER A 340 29.93 -12.18 -4.99
CA SER A 340 28.79 -13.04 -5.28
C SER A 340 27.48 -12.26 -5.40
N ASN A 341 27.57 -10.95 -5.67
CA ASN A 341 26.45 -10.01 -5.81
C ASN A 341 25.40 -10.46 -6.83
N PHE A 342 25.69 -11.50 -7.61
CA PHE A 342 25.14 -11.69 -8.94
C PHE A 342 24.16 -12.85 -9.09
N VAL A 343 23.90 -13.67 -8.07
CA VAL A 343 22.98 -14.79 -8.21
C VAL A 343 22.20 -15.01 -6.91
N ASP A 344 20.90 -14.73 -6.94
CA ASP A 344 19.95 -15.28 -5.99
C ASP A 344 19.90 -16.80 -6.19
N SER A 345 20.43 -17.56 -5.22
CA SER A 345 20.55 -19.02 -5.29
C SER A 345 19.20 -19.74 -5.43
N PHE A 346 18.09 -19.08 -5.14
CA PHE A 346 16.75 -19.62 -5.31
C PHE A 346 16.13 -19.31 -6.68
N THR A 347 16.59 -18.28 -7.39
CA THR A 347 15.91 -17.78 -8.60
C THR A 347 16.81 -17.55 -9.82
N ASP A 348 18.12 -17.78 -9.72
CA ASP A 348 19.14 -17.44 -10.74
C ASP A 348 19.11 -15.95 -11.15
N ARG A 349 18.58 -15.06 -10.30
CA ARG A 349 18.44 -13.62 -10.61
C ARG A 349 19.67 -12.83 -10.17
N LYS A 350 20.11 -11.92 -11.03
CA LYS A 350 21.27 -11.06 -10.81
C LYS A 350 20.84 -9.67 -10.32
N PHE A 351 21.25 -9.32 -9.09
CA PHE A 351 21.17 -7.95 -8.59
C PHE A 351 22.54 -7.28 -8.77
N TYR A 352 22.58 -5.97 -9.01
CA TYR A 352 23.82 -5.24 -9.33
C TYR A 352 24.25 -4.29 -8.22
N LYS A 353 23.31 -3.88 -7.37
CA LYS A 353 23.50 -2.90 -6.29
C LYS A 353 22.91 -3.43 -4.99
N ILE A 354 23.55 -3.14 -3.87
CA ILE A 354 23.03 -3.42 -2.52
C ILE A 354 22.81 -2.10 -1.79
N PHE A 355 21.60 -1.92 -1.26
CA PHE A 355 21.23 -0.78 -0.43
C PHE A 355 20.82 -1.23 0.97
N THR A 356 20.96 -0.33 1.94
CA THR A 356 20.42 -0.49 3.30
C THR A 356 19.24 0.45 3.50
N PRO A 357 18.37 0.23 4.51
CA PRO A 357 17.33 1.20 4.86
C PRO A 357 17.89 2.62 5.05
N LEU A 358 19.08 2.72 5.66
CA LEU A 358 19.74 4.00 5.93
C LEU A 358 20.08 4.78 4.65
N HIS A 359 20.41 4.10 3.54
CA HIS A 359 20.66 4.75 2.25
C HIS A 359 19.46 5.62 1.83
N TRP A 360 18.26 5.05 1.91
CA TRP A 360 17.03 5.72 1.52
C TRP A 360 16.53 6.70 2.59
N GLN A 361 16.74 6.42 3.88
CA GLN A 361 16.37 7.32 4.98
C GLN A 361 17.14 8.64 4.96
N LYS A 362 18.40 8.62 4.48
CA LYS A 362 19.23 9.82 4.32
C LYS A 362 18.72 10.78 3.23
N ARG A 363 17.80 10.34 2.37
CA ARG A 363 17.20 11.18 1.32
C ARG A 363 16.24 12.19 1.93
N THR A 364 16.59 13.48 1.83
CA THR A 364 15.82 14.61 2.36
C THR A 364 14.79 15.14 1.36
N GLU A 365 14.90 14.75 0.09
CA GLU A 365 14.02 15.15 -1.02
C GLU A 365 12.55 14.84 -0.69
N LYS A 366 11.64 15.75 -1.06
CA LYS A 366 10.20 15.61 -0.78
C LYS A 366 9.62 14.42 -1.52
N LEU A 367 9.96 14.24 -2.80
CA LEU A 367 9.53 13.09 -3.60
C LEU A 367 10.72 12.15 -3.85
N LEU A 368 10.55 10.89 -3.46
CA LEU A 368 11.42 9.79 -3.90
C LEU A 368 10.66 9.00 -4.97
N HIS A 369 11.12 9.05 -6.21
CA HIS A 369 10.46 8.38 -7.34
C HIS A 369 11.37 7.27 -7.87
N LEU A 370 10.97 6.03 -7.64
CA LEU A 370 11.72 4.84 -8.04
C LEU A 370 11.25 4.37 -9.42
N GLY A 371 12.13 3.68 -10.15
CA GLY A 371 11.75 2.87 -11.30
C GLY A 371 10.95 1.64 -10.86
N GLY A 372 11.42 0.46 -11.25
CA GLY A 372 10.81 -0.82 -10.87
C GLY A 372 11.21 -1.23 -9.45
N ILE A 373 10.23 -1.66 -8.65
CA ILE A 373 10.49 -2.22 -7.30
C ILE A 373 10.17 -3.71 -7.25
N PHE A 374 10.28 -4.37 -8.40
CA PHE A 374 9.94 -5.78 -8.56
C PHE A 374 11.03 -6.73 -8.03
N GLY A 375 10.58 -7.79 -7.38
CA GLY A 375 11.40 -8.92 -6.95
C GLY A 375 10.91 -9.47 -5.62
N SER A 376 10.59 -10.77 -5.59
CA SER A 376 10.11 -11.44 -4.36
C SER A 376 11.15 -11.45 -3.25
N THR A 377 12.43 -11.33 -3.61
CA THR A 377 13.57 -11.27 -2.69
C THR A 377 14.15 -9.85 -2.57
N ARG A 378 13.51 -8.82 -3.15
CA ARG A 378 14.04 -7.45 -3.21
C ARG A 378 14.28 -6.83 -1.83
N MET A 379 13.45 -7.18 -0.86
CA MET A 379 13.51 -6.69 0.51
C MET A 379 13.95 -7.82 1.44
N ASN A 380 15.18 -7.79 1.94
CA ASN A 380 15.67 -8.70 2.98
C ASN A 380 15.63 -7.99 4.34
N MET A 381 14.56 -8.24 5.10
CA MET A 381 14.30 -7.66 6.41
C MET A 381 14.69 -8.66 7.50
N VAL A 382 15.35 -8.17 8.55
CA VAL A 382 15.78 -9.00 9.69
C VAL A 382 15.24 -8.51 11.02
N LYS A 383 14.81 -7.24 11.11
CA LYS A 383 14.26 -6.71 12.34
C LYS A 383 12.83 -7.22 12.57
N PRO A 384 12.49 -7.63 13.80
CA PRO A 384 11.16 -8.16 14.13
C PRO A 384 10.02 -7.25 13.66
N GLU A 385 10.12 -5.95 13.89
CA GLU A 385 9.07 -4.98 13.52
C GLU A 385 8.84 -4.88 12.01
N HIS A 386 9.86 -5.12 11.20
CA HIS A 386 9.75 -5.10 9.73
C HIS A 386 9.26 -6.44 9.18
N ILE A 387 9.61 -7.55 9.83
CA ILE A 387 9.09 -8.88 9.49
C ILE A 387 7.59 -8.93 9.80
N GLU A 388 7.17 -8.46 10.98
CA GLU A 388 5.76 -8.35 11.36
C GLU A 388 4.98 -7.47 10.36
N LEU A 389 5.55 -6.32 9.99
CA LEU A 389 4.95 -5.45 8.98
C LEU A 389 4.86 -6.13 7.60
N GLN A 390 5.86 -6.90 7.20
CA GLN A 390 5.84 -7.65 5.94
C GLN A 390 4.74 -8.72 5.94
N GLN A 391 4.52 -9.40 7.09
CA GLN A 391 3.42 -10.35 7.27
C GLN A 391 2.06 -9.65 7.18
N LEU A 392 1.89 -8.52 7.88
CA LEU A 392 0.67 -7.70 7.79
C LEU A 392 0.39 -7.25 6.35
N ILE A 393 1.41 -6.78 5.62
CA ILE A 393 1.26 -6.39 4.21
C ILE A 393 0.83 -7.58 3.35
N SER A 394 1.35 -8.78 3.61
CA SER A 394 0.92 -10.00 2.90
C SER A 394 -0.57 -10.25 3.10
N GLU A 395 -1.08 -10.10 4.33
CA GLU A 395 -2.49 -10.29 4.66
C GLU A 395 -3.40 -9.24 4.00
N ILE A 396 -2.95 -7.98 4.00
CA ILE A 396 -3.64 -6.85 3.36
C ILE A 396 -3.79 -7.04 1.85
N LEU A 397 -2.82 -7.71 1.22
CA LEU A 397 -2.81 -7.99 -0.22
C LEU A 397 -3.47 -9.33 -0.58
N HIS A 398 -4.25 -9.92 0.33
CA HIS A 398 -5.25 -10.92 -0.04
C HIS A 398 -6.36 -10.27 -0.87
N TYR A 399 -6.90 -11.00 -1.85
CA TYR A 399 -7.99 -10.47 -2.66
C TYR A 399 -9.30 -10.41 -1.86
N ARG A 400 -10.04 -9.31 -2.02
CA ARG A 400 -11.32 -9.08 -1.36
C ARG A 400 -12.39 -10.05 -1.86
N LEU A 401 -13.07 -10.71 -0.92
CA LEU A 401 -14.19 -11.61 -1.21
C LEU A 401 -15.55 -10.90 -1.24
N ASP A 402 -15.62 -9.64 -0.77
CA ASP A 402 -16.83 -8.81 -0.72
C ASP A 402 -16.96 -7.86 -1.93
N THR A 403 -16.45 -8.30 -3.08
CA THR A 403 -16.45 -7.55 -4.35
C THR A 403 -17.06 -8.41 -5.45
N PRO A 404 -17.45 -7.86 -6.61
CA PRO A 404 -17.95 -8.69 -7.70
C PRO A 404 -16.97 -9.80 -8.15
N LEU A 405 -15.66 -9.56 -8.01
CA LEU A 405 -14.64 -10.61 -8.18
C LEU A 405 -14.79 -11.73 -7.15
N GLY A 406 -14.95 -11.37 -5.88
CA GLY A 406 -15.17 -12.28 -4.77
C GLY A 406 -16.49 -13.05 -4.87
N GLU A 407 -17.58 -12.39 -5.26
CA GLU A 407 -18.90 -12.99 -5.50
C GLU A 407 -18.82 -14.07 -6.59
N THR A 408 -18.14 -13.78 -7.72
CA THR A 408 -17.90 -14.77 -8.77
C THR A 408 -17.12 -15.96 -8.23
N VAL A 409 -16.03 -15.74 -7.48
CA VAL A 409 -15.23 -16.83 -6.90
C VAL A 409 -16.07 -17.66 -5.92
N ALA A 410 -16.85 -17.03 -5.04
CA ALA A 410 -17.72 -17.70 -4.09
C ALA A 410 -18.78 -18.55 -4.78
N GLY A 411 -19.41 -18.04 -5.84
CA GLY A 411 -20.38 -18.77 -6.64
C GLY A 411 -19.79 -20.02 -7.31
N ILE A 412 -18.57 -19.91 -7.86
CA ILE A 412 -17.86 -21.06 -8.45
C ILE A 412 -17.48 -22.07 -7.37
N VAL A 413 -16.93 -21.61 -6.24
CA VAL A 413 -16.55 -22.49 -5.12
C VAL A 413 -17.77 -23.24 -4.57
N GLU A 414 -18.91 -22.59 -4.42
CA GLU A 414 -20.17 -23.23 -4.01
C GLU A 414 -20.63 -24.26 -5.05
N HIS A 415 -20.55 -23.92 -6.34
CA HIS A 415 -20.86 -24.84 -7.43
C HIS A 415 -19.96 -26.10 -7.41
N LEU A 416 -18.70 -25.97 -6.97
CA LEU A 416 -17.75 -27.08 -6.77
C LEU A 416 -18.00 -27.89 -5.49
N GLY A 417 -19.03 -27.57 -4.72
CA GLY A 417 -19.38 -28.25 -3.46
C GLY A 417 -18.91 -27.53 -2.19
N GLY A 418 -18.42 -26.30 -2.32
CA GLY A 418 -17.99 -25.44 -1.23
C GLY A 418 -16.48 -25.44 -0.99
N LYS A 419 -16.07 -24.64 0.00
CA LYS A 419 -14.68 -24.49 0.42
C LYS A 419 -14.10 -25.83 0.89
N ALA A 420 -12.88 -26.14 0.46
CA ALA A 420 -12.18 -27.40 0.73
C ALA A 420 -12.92 -28.68 0.29
N ALA A 421 -13.91 -28.57 -0.60
CA ALA A 421 -14.63 -29.74 -1.12
C ALA A 421 -13.90 -30.44 -2.28
N PHE A 422 -12.93 -29.77 -2.91
CA PHE A 422 -12.22 -30.21 -4.11
C PHE A 422 -10.70 -30.06 -3.96
N ASN A 423 -9.94 -30.71 -4.84
CA ASN A 423 -8.49 -30.48 -4.99
C ASN A 423 -8.24 -29.45 -6.10
N GLY A 424 -7.37 -28.48 -5.83
CA GLY A 424 -7.02 -27.43 -6.78
C GLY A 424 -5.70 -27.72 -7.50
N ILE A 425 -5.63 -27.42 -8.79
CA ILE A 425 -4.39 -27.46 -9.56
C ILE A 425 -4.20 -26.13 -10.28
N HIS A 426 -3.01 -25.57 -10.18
CA HIS A 426 -2.58 -24.47 -11.03
C HIS A 426 -1.47 -24.91 -11.98
N PHE A 427 -1.85 -25.12 -13.24
CA PHE A 427 -0.96 -25.65 -14.27
C PHE A 427 -0.66 -24.63 -15.37
N ARG A 428 0.58 -24.13 -15.38
CA ARG A 428 1.03 -23.09 -16.31
C ARG A 428 1.83 -23.68 -17.47
N LEU A 429 1.43 -23.37 -18.69
CA LEU A 429 1.92 -24.02 -19.92
C LEU A 429 2.41 -23.06 -21.01
N ARG A 430 2.06 -21.76 -20.98
CA ARG A 430 2.34 -20.89 -22.15
C ARG A 430 3.73 -20.28 -22.21
N ASP A 431 4.30 -19.84 -21.09
CA ASP A 431 5.57 -19.12 -21.13
C ASP A 431 6.74 -20.08 -21.40
N LEU A 432 7.75 -19.59 -22.14
CA LEU A 432 8.91 -20.39 -22.59
C LEU A 432 9.57 -21.21 -21.47
N PRO A 433 9.79 -20.68 -20.25
CA PRO A 433 10.38 -21.47 -19.16
C PRO A 433 9.48 -22.62 -18.69
N PHE A 434 8.15 -22.43 -18.66
CA PHE A 434 7.21 -23.45 -18.18
C PHE A 434 6.93 -24.52 -19.23
N LYS A 435 6.98 -24.16 -20.52
CA LYS A 435 6.92 -25.15 -21.63
C LYS A 435 8.00 -26.21 -21.52
N LYS A 436 9.22 -25.82 -21.12
CA LYS A 436 10.35 -26.74 -20.98
C LYS A 436 10.08 -27.85 -19.95
N TYR A 437 9.43 -27.52 -18.84
CA TYR A 437 9.17 -28.43 -17.73
C TYR A 437 7.70 -28.90 -17.67
N ALA A 438 6.92 -28.66 -18.73
CA ALA A 438 5.49 -28.97 -18.74
C ALA A 438 5.22 -30.47 -18.50
N ILE A 439 6.05 -31.34 -19.08
CA ILE A 439 5.93 -32.79 -18.94
C ILE A 439 6.28 -33.24 -17.51
N ASP A 440 7.40 -32.78 -16.98
CA ASP A 440 7.82 -33.10 -15.61
C ASP A 440 6.79 -32.64 -14.58
N ASN A 441 6.24 -31.43 -14.77
CA ASN A 441 5.20 -30.88 -13.90
C ASN A 441 3.89 -31.68 -13.98
N LEU A 442 3.47 -32.08 -15.18
CA LEU A 442 2.27 -32.92 -15.37
C LEU A 442 2.40 -34.23 -14.61
N HIS A 443 3.51 -34.95 -14.78
CA HIS A 443 3.73 -36.22 -14.09
C HIS A 443 3.86 -36.08 -12.57
N ALA A 444 4.46 -34.97 -12.10
CA ALA A 444 4.46 -34.66 -10.68
C ALA A 444 3.03 -34.47 -10.15
N PHE A 445 2.16 -33.79 -10.91
CA PHE A 445 0.75 -33.62 -10.56
C PHE A 445 -0.01 -34.95 -10.58
N GLU A 446 0.19 -35.79 -11.60
CA GLU A 446 -0.44 -37.12 -11.71
C GLU A 446 -0.07 -38.00 -10.52
N ARG A 447 1.22 -38.05 -10.16
CA ARG A 447 1.71 -38.80 -8.99
C ARG A 447 1.12 -38.28 -7.69
N ASN A 448 1.16 -36.97 -7.48
CA ASN A 448 0.65 -36.37 -6.25
C ASN A 448 -0.88 -36.55 -6.13
N MET A 449 -1.59 -36.50 -7.25
CA MET A 449 -3.03 -36.74 -7.29
C MET A 449 -3.36 -38.23 -7.09
N SER A 450 -2.54 -39.14 -7.63
CA SER A 450 -2.61 -40.58 -7.38
C SER A 450 -2.50 -40.88 -5.88
N ILE A 451 -1.50 -40.29 -5.20
CA ILE A 451 -1.35 -40.38 -3.74
C ILE A 451 -2.57 -39.80 -3.03
N ALA A 452 -3.09 -38.66 -3.50
CA ALA A 452 -4.23 -38.00 -2.87
C ALA A 452 -5.55 -38.78 -3.02
N THR A 453 -5.76 -39.46 -4.14
CA THR A 453 -7.04 -40.10 -4.51
C THR A 453 -7.05 -41.61 -4.34
N GLY A 454 -5.88 -42.25 -4.34
CA GLY A 454 -5.71 -43.70 -4.41
C GLY A 454 -5.89 -44.29 -5.82
N ILE A 455 -5.91 -43.45 -6.87
CA ILE A 455 -6.02 -43.89 -8.27
C ILE A 455 -4.62 -44.15 -8.82
N ASP A 456 -4.37 -45.34 -9.37
CA ASP A 456 -3.09 -45.67 -9.98
C ASP A 456 -2.86 -44.91 -11.28
N VAL A 457 -1.67 -44.31 -11.41
CA VAL A 457 -1.17 -43.71 -12.65
C VAL A 457 0.11 -44.43 -13.10
N PRO A 458 0.39 -44.53 -14.41
CA PRO A 458 1.61 -45.18 -14.89
C PRO A 458 2.89 -44.56 -14.28
N PRO A 459 3.92 -45.37 -14.01
CA PRO A 459 5.20 -44.84 -13.57
C PRO A 459 5.86 -44.00 -14.65
N LEU A 460 6.61 -42.97 -14.22
CA LEU A 460 7.44 -42.15 -15.11
C LEU A 460 8.36 -43.04 -15.97
N PRO A 461 8.49 -42.77 -17.28
CA PRO A 461 9.53 -43.37 -18.10
C PRO A 461 10.92 -43.09 -17.49
N PRO A 462 11.90 -43.99 -17.66
CA PRO A 462 13.24 -43.73 -17.17
C PRO A 462 13.86 -42.52 -17.88
N TYR A 463 14.66 -41.77 -17.13
CA TYR A 463 15.50 -40.70 -17.67
C TYR A 463 16.70 -41.29 -18.42
N ASP A 464 17.11 -40.64 -19.51
CA ASP A 464 18.35 -40.93 -20.20
C ASP A 464 19.55 -40.34 -19.45
N GLU A 465 20.75 -40.56 -19.98
CA GLU A 465 22.01 -40.06 -19.41
C GLU A 465 22.12 -38.52 -19.35
N HIS A 466 21.19 -37.80 -19.99
CA HIS A 466 21.10 -36.35 -20.00
C HIS A 466 19.94 -35.82 -19.14
N GLY A 467 19.23 -36.69 -18.41
CA GLY A 467 18.08 -36.31 -17.60
C GLY A 467 16.83 -36.00 -18.43
N VAL A 468 16.73 -36.53 -19.65
CA VAL A 468 15.57 -36.39 -20.54
C VAL A 468 14.81 -37.71 -20.59
N LEU A 469 13.48 -37.66 -20.62
CA LEU A 469 12.65 -38.87 -20.70
C LEU A 469 12.97 -39.69 -21.96
N THR A 470 13.34 -40.98 -21.77
CA THR A 470 13.79 -41.90 -22.84
C THR A 470 12.71 -42.25 -23.87
N SER A 471 11.43 -42.05 -23.54
CA SER A 471 10.30 -42.20 -24.45
C SER A 471 9.08 -41.49 -23.88
N LEU A 472 8.13 -41.11 -24.76
CA LEU A 472 6.78 -40.74 -24.32
C LEU A 472 6.11 -41.99 -23.73
N PRO A 473 5.53 -41.94 -22.52
CA PRO A 473 4.80 -43.07 -21.98
C PRO A 473 3.69 -43.45 -22.97
N LYS A 474 3.52 -44.75 -23.23
CA LYS A 474 2.30 -45.21 -23.90
C LYS A 474 1.15 -44.92 -22.95
N ALA A 475 0.10 -44.26 -23.45
CA ALA A 475 -1.16 -44.14 -22.72
C ALA A 475 -1.54 -45.55 -22.22
N PRO A 476 -1.85 -45.72 -20.93
CA PRO A 476 -2.20 -47.01 -20.39
C PRO A 476 -3.49 -47.51 -21.04
N PRO A 477 -3.75 -48.82 -21.00
CA PRO A 477 -5.06 -49.34 -21.35
C PRO A 477 -6.09 -48.64 -20.48
N ILE A 478 -7.12 -48.07 -21.12
CA ILE A 478 -8.25 -47.42 -20.45
C ILE A 478 -8.78 -48.43 -19.42
N PRO A 479 -8.79 -48.10 -18.11
CA PRO A 479 -9.34 -49.01 -17.11
C PRO A 479 -10.77 -49.41 -17.50
N GLU A 480 -11.12 -50.70 -17.39
CA GLU A 480 -12.41 -51.24 -17.87
C GLU A 480 -13.64 -50.52 -17.26
N ASP A 481 -13.47 -49.91 -16.08
CA ASP A 481 -14.50 -49.15 -15.35
C ASP A 481 -14.35 -47.62 -15.45
N THR A 482 -13.54 -47.10 -16.38
CA THR A 482 -13.33 -45.65 -16.52
C THR A 482 -14.58 -45.00 -17.10
N VAL A 483 -15.28 -44.22 -16.26
CA VAL A 483 -16.44 -43.49 -16.73
C VAL A 483 -15.99 -42.24 -17.49
N ARG A 484 -16.30 -42.20 -18.79
CA ARG A 484 -16.10 -41.01 -19.61
C ARG A 484 -17.25 -40.03 -19.40
N LEU A 485 -16.96 -38.87 -18.83
CA LEU A 485 -17.91 -37.75 -18.84
C LEU A 485 -18.14 -37.34 -20.31
N GLN A 486 -19.38 -37.45 -20.77
CA GLN A 486 -19.76 -36.80 -22.02
C GLN A 486 -19.92 -35.30 -21.77
N PRO A 487 -19.62 -34.44 -22.77
CA PRO A 487 -19.89 -33.01 -22.67
C PRO A 487 -21.35 -32.79 -22.28
N GLN A 488 -21.56 -32.17 -21.13
CA GLN A 488 -22.89 -31.99 -20.57
C GLN A 488 -23.66 -30.95 -21.39
N GLN A 489 -24.92 -31.23 -21.72
CA GLN A 489 -25.77 -30.31 -22.50
C GLN A 489 -26.42 -29.21 -21.65
N ASP A 490 -26.49 -29.41 -20.33
CA ASP A 490 -27.06 -28.48 -19.36
C ASP A 490 -26.03 -28.18 -18.28
N LEU A 491 -25.46 -26.97 -18.31
CA LEU A 491 -24.44 -26.51 -17.35
C LEU A 491 -25.04 -25.99 -16.04
N SER A 492 -26.37 -25.88 -15.93
CA SER A 492 -27.03 -25.36 -14.71
C SER A 492 -26.93 -26.31 -13.52
N GLN A 493 -26.71 -27.60 -13.80
CA GLN A 493 -26.41 -28.64 -12.82
C GLN A 493 -24.93 -29.01 -12.94
N PRO A 494 -24.20 -29.19 -11.83
CA PRO A 494 -22.82 -29.63 -11.91
C PRO A 494 -22.71 -30.97 -12.67
N PRO A 495 -21.72 -31.17 -13.56
CA PRO A 495 -21.58 -32.36 -14.43
C PRO A 495 -21.63 -33.74 -13.80
N TRP A 496 -21.68 -33.80 -12.48
CA TRP A 496 -21.54 -34.98 -11.69
C TRP A 496 -22.74 -35.31 -10.80
N VAL A 497 -23.89 -34.65 -10.96
CA VAL A 497 -25.10 -34.96 -10.16
C VAL A 497 -25.42 -36.45 -10.12
N ASN A 498 -24.99 -37.26 -11.10
CA ASN A 498 -25.17 -38.72 -11.09
C ASN A 498 -23.87 -39.54 -10.97
N LEU A 499 -22.68 -38.93 -11.06
CA LEU A 499 -21.41 -39.66 -11.29
C LEU A 499 -20.34 -39.45 -10.21
N CYS A 500 -20.04 -38.20 -9.85
CA CYS A 500 -19.15 -37.88 -8.74
C CYS A 500 -19.96 -37.71 -7.43
N GLN A 501 -21.04 -38.49 -7.27
CA GLN A 501 -21.89 -38.50 -6.07
C GLN A 501 -21.16 -39.15 -4.88
N ASN A 502 -20.58 -38.28 -4.07
CA ASN A 502 -20.87 -38.09 -2.64
C ASN A 502 -20.19 -36.77 -2.33
N VAL A 503 -21.00 -35.74 -2.06
CA VAL A 503 -20.54 -34.42 -1.63
C VAL A 503 -19.44 -34.62 -0.61
N SER A 504 -18.29 -33.98 -0.87
CA SER A 504 -17.06 -34.10 -0.09
C SER A 504 -17.39 -34.34 1.37
N PRO A 505 -16.85 -35.39 1.98
CA PRO A 505 -17.29 -35.72 3.32
C PRO A 505 -17.00 -34.54 4.24
N ASN A 506 -17.78 -34.39 5.32
CA ASN A 506 -17.55 -33.36 6.33
C ASN A 506 -16.03 -33.25 6.60
N PHE A 507 -15.49 -32.04 6.73
CA PHE A 507 -14.03 -31.79 6.78
C PHE A 507 -13.24 -32.72 7.74
N ASN A 508 -13.93 -33.26 8.76
CA ASN A 508 -13.45 -34.25 9.73
C ASN A 508 -13.23 -35.68 9.18
N GLU A 509 -13.67 -36.00 7.97
CA GLU A 509 -13.42 -37.29 7.31
C GLU A 509 -12.15 -37.21 6.44
N SER A 510 -11.43 -38.32 6.39
CA SER A 510 -10.22 -38.44 5.57
C SER A 510 -10.57 -38.38 4.09
N MET A 511 -9.87 -37.51 3.34
CA MET A 511 -9.91 -37.52 1.88
C MET A 511 -8.89 -38.49 1.25
N GLU A 512 -8.20 -39.29 2.06
CA GLU A 512 -7.38 -40.38 1.53
C GLU A 512 -8.29 -41.56 1.14
N HIS A 513 -8.13 -42.08 -0.08
CA HIS A 513 -8.85 -43.25 -0.61
C HIS A 513 -10.33 -43.06 -0.98
N ILE A 514 -10.79 -41.83 -1.29
CA ILE A 514 -12.16 -41.60 -1.80
C ILE A 514 -12.36 -42.20 -3.21
N GLY A 515 -11.26 -42.56 -3.91
CA GLY A 515 -11.30 -43.14 -5.25
C GLY A 515 -11.66 -42.12 -6.34
N SER A 516 -12.24 -42.61 -7.45
CA SER A 516 -12.55 -41.85 -8.68
C SER A 516 -13.58 -40.72 -8.55
N ARG A 517 -14.09 -40.45 -7.34
CA ARG A 517 -15.15 -39.47 -7.06
C ARG A 517 -14.64 -38.12 -6.55
N ALA A 518 -13.33 -37.95 -6.34
CA ALA A 518 -12.77 -36.69 -5.88
C ALA A 518 -12.91 -35.59 -6.95
N VAL A 519 -13.49 -34.45 -6.57
CA VAL A 519 -13.61 -33.28 -7.45
C VAL A 519 -12.25 -32.58 -7.58
N ILE A 520 -11.85 -32.27 -8.81
CA ILE A 520 -10.60 -31.57 -9.13
C ILE A 520 -10.91 -30.34 -9.97
N TYR A 521 -10.37 -29.19 -9.61
CA TYR A 521 -10.44 -27.96 -10.40
C TYR A 521 -9.05 -27.56 -10.90
N ILE A 522 -8.90 -27.38 -12.22
CA ILE A 522 -7.64 -26.96 -12.84
C ILE A 522 -7.76 -25.52 -13.37
N ALA A 523 -6.96 -24.63 -12.80
CA ALA A 523 -6.63 -23.34 -13.39
C ALA A 523 -5.44 -23.49 -14.35
N THR A 524 -5.61 -23.07 -15.61
CA THR A 524 -4.55 -23.17 -16.62
C THR A 524 -4.65 -22.07 -17.66
N ASP A 525 -3.49 -21.67 -18.19
CA ASP A 525 -3.40 -20.72 -19.29
C ASP A 525 -3.63 -21.38 -20.66
N HIS A 526 -3.86 -22.69 -20.73
CA HIS A 526 -4.17 -23.41 -21.96
C HIS A 526 -5.67 -23.32 -22.30
N LYS A 527 -6.00 -22.90 -23.53
CA LYS A 527 -7.39 -22.57 -23.94
C LYS A 527 -8.27 -23.81 -24.15
N ASP A 528 -7.67 -24.90 -24.57
CA ASP A 528 -8.39 -26.12 -24.95
C ASP A 528 -7.64 -27.36 -24.48
N ILE A 529 -7.87 -27.71 -23.20
CA ILE A 529 -7.18 -28.81 -22.56
C ILE A 529 -7.80 -30.19 -22.81
N ARG A 530 -8.94 -30.25 -23.51
CA ARG A 530 -9.59 -31.51 -23.90
C ARG A 530 -9.47 -31.81 -25.39
N SER A 531 -8.76 -30.99 -26.17
CA SER A 531 -8.45 -31.29 -27.57
C SER A 531 -7.53 -32.50 -27.72
N GLU A 532 -7.54 -33.13 -28.90
CA GLU A 532 -6.62 -34.24 -29.22
C GLU A 532 -5.13 -33.81 -29.25
N ASN A 533 -4.87 -32.50 -29.30
CA ASN A 533 -3.52 -31.94 -29.44
C ASN A 533 -2.83 -31.63 -28.09
N THR A 534 -3.44 -31.98 -26.96
CA THR A 534 -2.91 -31.67 -25.62
C THR A 534 -2.60 -32.93 -24.82
N ARG A 535 -1.49 -32.88 -24.08
CA ARG A 535 -1.07 -33.94 -23.15
C ARG A 535 -1.96 -34.07 -21.92
N LEU A 536 -2.74 -33.03 -21.62
CA LEU A 536 -3.74 -33.09 -20.57
C LEU A 536 -4.92 -33.99 -20.91
N LEU A 537 -5.04 -34.51 -22.15
CA LEU A 537 -6.14 -35.41 -22.47
C LEU A 537 -6.09 -36.70 -21.61
N GLU A 538 -4.88 -37.25 -21.41
CA GLU A 538 -4.65 -38.46 -20.60
C GLU A 538 -5.01 -38.22 -19.11
N TRP A 539 -4.85 -37.00 -18.61
CA TRP A 539 -5.26 -36.63 -17.25
C TRP A 539 -6.74 -36.94 -17.01
N PHE A 540 -7.60 -36.65 -17.99
CA PHE A 540 -9.05 -36.87 -17.87
C PHE A 540 -9.42 -38.36 -17.93
N ASP A 541 -8.55 -39.23 -18.47
CA ASP A 541 -8.74 -40.68 -18.40
C ASP A 541 -8.47 -41.20 -16.97
N TYR A 542 -7.49 -40.64 -16.25
CA TYR A 542 -7.21 -41.01 -14.85
C TYR A 542 -8.18 -40.37 -13.86
N PHE A 543 -8.49 -39.10 -14.08
CA PHE A 543 -9.23 -38.26 -13.14
C PHE A 543 -10.47 -37.67 -13.83
N PRO A 544 -11.52 -38.48 -14.07
CA PRO A 544 -12.68 -38.05 -14.85
C PRO A 544 -13.46 -36.90 -14.19
N CYS A 545 -13.46 -36.80 -12.85
CA CYS A 545 -14.09 -35.71 -12.09
C CYS A 545 -13.25 -34.40 -12.08
N THR A 546 -12.59 -34.09 -13.19
CA THR A 546 -11.76 -32.88 -13.37
C THR A 546 -12.49 -31.80 -14.16
N LEU A 547 -12.45 -30.59 -13.64
CA LEU A 547 -13.15 -29.41 -14.12
C LEU A 547 -12.21 -28.27 -14.38
N THR A 548 -12.64 -27.39 -15.27
CA THR A 548 -12.02 -26.10 -15.56
C THR A 548 -13.07 -25.04 -15.66
N LEU A 549 -12.63 -23.79 -15.81
CA LEU A 549 -13.54 -22.67 -16.04
C LEU A 549 -14.48 -22.86 -17.24
N ASN A 550 -14.07 -23.61 -18.27
CA ASN A 550 -14.93 -23.89 -19.42
C ASN A 550 -16.13 -24.79 -19.07
N ASP A 551 -16.08 -25.48 -17.92
CA ASP A 551 -17.15 -26.35 -17.41
C ASP A 551 -18.06 -25.63 -16.41
N ILE A 552 -17.84 -24.34 -16.17
CA ILE A 552 -18.57 -23.53 -15.19
C ILE A 552 -19.71 -22.77 -15.89
N PRO A 553 -20.93 -22.71 -15.31
CA PRO A 553 -22.04 -21.92 -15.84
C PRO A 553 -21.64 -20.45 -16.04
N GLN A 554 -21.97 -19.88 -17.21
CA GLN A 554 -21.58 -18.52 -17.57
C GLN A 554 -22.25 -17.46 -16.67
N GLU A 555 -23.41 -17.79 -16.09
CA GLU A 555 -24.16 -16.94 -15.17
C GLU A 555 -23.34 -16.63 -13.90
N LEU A 556 -22.47 -17.55 -13.47
CA LEU A 556 -21.60 -17.34 -12.29
C LEU A 556 -20.51 -16.28 -12.54
N LEU A 557 -20.24 -15.94 -13.80
CA LEU A 557 -19.31 -14.89 -14.21
C LEU A 557 -19.99 -13.52 -14.39
N GLU A 558 -21.32 -13.42 -14.29
CA GLU A 558 -22.08 -12.17 -14.44
C GLU A 558 -21.70 -11.06 -13.45
N PRO A 559 -21.34 -11.33 -12.17
CA PRO A 559 -20.89 -10.26 -11.28
C PRO A 559 -19.72 -9.44 -11.85
N LEU A 560 -18.82 -10.07 -12.62
CA LEU A 560 -17.70 -9.38 -13.26
C LEU A 560 -18.13 -8.33 -14.30
N ASP A 561 -19.36 -8.40 -14.82
CA ASP A 561 -19.89 -7.40 -15.77
C ASP A 561 -20.09 -6.02 -15.12
N GLN A 562 -20.08 -5.95 -13.78
CA GLN A 562 -20.10 -4.71 -13.01
C GLN A 562 -18.73 -3.99 -12.99
N LEU A 563 -17.66 -4.68 -13.39
CA LEU A 563 -16.30 -4.15 -13.34
C LEU A 563 -15.88 -3.59 -14.70
N SER A 564 -15.57 -2.30 -14.73
CA SER A 564 -15.13 -1.57 -15.92
C SER A 564 -13.76 -0.94 -15.74
N CYS A 565 -13.02 -0.79 -16.84
CA CYS A 565 -11.72 -0.14 -16.83
C CYS A 565 -11.83 1.31 -16.32
N MET A 566 -10.95 1.70 -15.39
CA MET A 566 -10.96 3.05 -14.80
C MET A 566 -10.70 4.18 -15.81
N PHE A 567 -10.15 3.86 -16.99
CA PHE A 567 -9.91 4.83 -18.07
C PHE A 567 -10.97 4.82 -19.16
N ASN A 568 -11.77 3.76 -19.23
CA ASN A 568 -12.84 3.61 -20.22
C ASN A 568 -13.99 2.78 -19.58
N PRO A 569 -15.03 3.44 -19.05
CA PRO A 569 -16.18 2.76 -18.43
C PRO A 569 -16.92 1.81 -19.37
N SER A 570 -16.85 2.00 -20.69
CA SER A 570 -17.45 1.09 -21.67
C SER A 570 -16.67 -0.21 -21.86
N LYS A 571 -15.46 -0.30 -21.28
CA LYS A 571 -14.58 -1.46 -21.41
C LYS A 571 -14.72 -2.37 -20.20
N SER A 572 -15.46 -3.48 -20.37
CA SER A 572 -15.59 -4.53 -19.35
C SER A 572 -14.25 -5.15 -18.96
N LEU A 573 -14.09 -5.42 -17.66
CA LEU A 573 -12.92 -6.09 -17.09
C LEU A 573 -13.09 -7.62 -16.99
N LYS A 574 -14.28 -8.16 -17.28
CA LYS A 574 -14.60 -9.59 -17.15
C LYS A 574 -13.51 -10.51 -17.69
N ASN A 575 -13.17 -10.36 -18.97
CA ASN A 575 -12.15 -11.19 -19.63
C ASN A 575 -10.72 -10.98 -19.09
N TYR A 576 -10.44 -9.83 -18.49
CA TYR A 576 -9.13 -9.51 -17.92
C TYR A 576 -8.93 -10.16 -16.55
N LEU A 577 -10.02 -10.39 -15.81
CA LEU A 577 -10.02 -10.93 -14.46
C LEU A 577 -10.17 -12.46 -14.41
N ILE A 578 -10.51 -13.10 -15.53
CA ILE A 578 -10.61 -14.57 -15.61
C ILE A 578 -9.39 -15.32 -15.04
N PRO A 579 -8.13 -15.00 -15.40
CA PRO A 579 -6.98 -15.71 -14.83
C PRO A 579 -6.85 -15.53 -13.31
N LEU A 580 -7.40 -14.43 -12.78
CA LEU A 580 -7.42 -14.15 -11.36
C LEU A 580 -8.52 -14.93 -10.64
N VAL A 581 -9.73 -14.99 -11.22
CA VAL A 581 -10.82 -15.86 -10.75
C VAL A 581 -10.34 -17.31 -10.64
N ASP A 582 -9.73 -17.83 -11.71
CA ASP A 582 -9.18 -19.19 -11.76
C ASP A 582 -8.21 -19.47 -10.59
N ALA A 583 -7.27 -18.55 -10.36
CA ALA A 583 -6.30 -18.69 -9.28
C ALA A 583 -6.97 -18.65 -7.90
N MET A 584 -7.93 -17.74 -7.69
CA MET A 584 -8.67 -17.62 -6.42
C MET A 584 -9.56 -18.83 -6.14
N VAL A 585 -10.17 -19.44 -7.17
CA VAL A 585 -10.95 -20.68 -7.03
C VAL A 585 -10.03 -21.81 -6.59
N VAL A 586 -8.88 -22.01 -7.25
CA VAL A 586 -7.89 -23.04 -6.84
C VAL A 586 -7.47 -22.87 -5.38
N ALA A 587 -7.30 -21.63 -4.91
CA ALA A 587 -6.90 -21.35 -3.53
C ALA A 587 -7.92 -21.81 -2.48
N HIS A 588 -9.17 -22.11 -2.85
CA HIS A 588 -10.18 -22.67 -1.94
C HIS A 588 -10.16 -24.20 -1.87
N GLY A 589 -9.29 -24.87 -2.64
CA GLY A 589 -9.16 -26.32 -2.62
C GLY A 589 -8.60 -26.85 -1.29
N ARG A 590 -8.93 -28.08 -0.92
CA ARG A 590 -8.40 -28.73 0.30
C ARG A 590 -6.90 -29.00 0.22
N ARG A 591 -6.46 -29.44 -0.96
CA ARG A 591 -5.06 -29.57 -1.35
C ARG A 591 -4.88 -28.83 -2.65
N ILE A 592 -3.75 -28.16 -2.79
CA ILE A 592 -3.38 -27.43 -4.00
C ILE A 592 -2.07 -27.95 -4.57
N PHE A 593 -2.06 -28.20 -5.88
CA PHE A 593 -0.86 -28.57 -6.61
C PHE A 593 -0.54 -27.43 -7.57
N THR A 594 0.66 -26.84 -7.43
CA THR A 594 0.96 -25.60 -8.14
C THR A 594 2.26 -25.73 -8.94
N THR A 595 2.31 -25.08 -10.10
CA THR A 595 3.49 -25.10 -10.97
C THR A 595 4.69 -24.43 -10.26
N PRO A 596 5.84 -25.11 -10.08
CA PRO A 596 7.01 -24.53 -9.43
C PRO A 596 7.49 -23.23 -10.08
N ARG A 597 8.09 -22.33 -9.28
CA ARG A 597 8.67 -21.03 -9.71
C ARG A 597 7.68 -20.01 -10.31
N SER A 598 6.39 -20.33 -10.39
CA SER A 598 5.35 -19.40 -10.84
C SER A 598 4.92 -18.49 -9.68
N THR A 599 4.92 -17.17 -9.91
CA THR A 599 4.45 -16.20 -8.92
C THR A 599 2.96 -16.34 -8.61
N PHE A 600 2.15 -16.72 -9.61
CA PHE A 600 0.74 -17.08 -9.43
C PHE A 600 0.61 -18.30 -8.52
N SER A 601 1.43 -19.34 -8.73
CA SER A 601 1.42 -20.56 -7.90
C SER A 601 1.75 -20.27 -6.44
N LYS A 602 2.81 -19.47 -6.20
CA LYS A 602 3.18 -19.05 -4.85
C LYS A 602 2.00 -18.36 -4.15
N TYR A 603 1.33 -17.47 -4.87
CA TYR A 603 0.21 -16.75 -4.31
C TYR A 603 -1.02 -17.61 -4.02
N ILE A 604 -1.33 -18.56 -4.90
CA ILE A 604 -2.39 -19.54 -4.63
C ILE A 604 -2.11 -20.29 -3.32
N GLY A 605 -0.83 -20.59 -3.06
CA GLY A 605 -0.35 -21.09 -1.78
C GLY A 605 -0.67 -20.16 -0.60
N GLU A 606 -0.25 -18.90 -0.68
CA GLU A 606 -0.49 -17.89 0.36
C GLU A 606 -1.99 -17.72 0.66
N LEU A 607 -2.83 -17.67 -0.37
CA LEU A 607 -4.29 -17.58 -0.21
C LEU A 607 -4.92 -18.84 0.37
N ASN A 608 -4.45 -20.02 -0.04
CA ASN A 608 -4.95 -21.28 0.52
C ASN A 608 -4.61 -21.41 2.00
N GLU A 609 -3.41 -21.00 2.39
CA GLU A 609 -3.03 -20.94 3.79
C GLU A 609 -3.96 -19.99 4.56
N ALA A 610 -4.20 -18.79 4.04
CA ALA A 610 -5.03 -17.78 4.69
C ALA A 610 -6.50 -18.18 4.78
N TRP A 611 -7.08 -18.66 3.69
CA TRP A 611 -8.51 -18.96 3.61
C TRP A 611 -8.80 -20.35 4.15
N VAL A 612 -8.05 -21.38 3.80
CA VAL A 612 -8.41 -22.76 4.17
C VAL A 612 -7.70 -23.20 5.45
N LEU A 613 -6.37 -23.11 5.49
CA LEU A 613 -5.58 -23.82 6.52
C LEU A 613 -5.59 -23.11 7.89
N LYS A 614 -5.47 -21.78 7.92
CA LYS A 614 -5.46 -20.98 9.15
C LYS A 614 -6.82 -20.88 9.84
N GLU A 615 -7.93 -20.81 9.08
CA GLU A 615 -9.28 -20.77 9.66
C GLU A 615 -9.67 -22.08 10.37
N GLN A 616 -8.87 -23.13 10.23
CA GLN A 616 -9.19 -24.49 10.68
C GLN A 616 -8.19 -25.06 11.72
N ASP A 617 -7.35 -24.21 12.34
CA ASP A 617 -6.35 -24.58 13.37
C ASP A 617 -5.35 -25.69 12.95
N PHE A 618 -5.11 -25.88 11.64
CA PHE A 618 -4.11 -26.83 11.15
C PHE A 618 -2.71 -26.20 11.10
N PHE A 619 -1.83 -26.61 12.02
CA PHE A 619 -0.39 -26.41 11.88
C PHE A 619 0.12 -27.22 10.68
N ILE A 620 0.52 -26.55 9.60
CA ILE A 620 1.08 -27.22 8.43
C ILE A 620 2.49 -27.69 8.74
N THR A 621 2.68 -29.01 8.71
CA THR A 621 4.01 -29.60 8.51
C THR A 621 4.34 -29.43 7.03
N PHE A 622 5.22 -28.48 6.68
CA PHE A 622 5.70 -28.35 5.30
C PHE A 622 6.48 -29.61 4.91
N TYR A 623 5.93 -30.42 4.00
CA TYR A 623 6.78 -31.25 3.16
C TYR A 623 7.44 -30.32 2.15
N THR A 624 8.67 -29.93 2.46
CA THR A 624 9.60 -29.36 1.49
C THR A 624 9.93 -30.46 0.48
N LEU A 625 9.60 -30.21 -0.80
CA LEU A 625 10.23 -30.86 -1.95
C LEU A 625 11.02 -29.80 -2.71
#